data_AF-A0A6J4NG62-F1
#
_entry.id   AF-A0A6J4NG62-F1
#
_cell.length_a   1.000
_cell.length_b   1.000
_cell.length_c   1.000
_cell.angle_alpha   90.00
_cell.angle_beta   90.00
_cell.angle_gamma   90.00
#
_symmetry.space_group_name_H-M   'P 1'
#
loop_
_entity.id
_entity.type
_entity.pdbx_description
1 polymer ?
#
loop_
_entity_poly.entity_id
_entity_poly.type
_entity_poly.pdbx_seq_one_letter_code
_entity_poly.pdbx_strand_id
1 'polypeptide(L)'
;MNKNYPIQNGKVAILFHEGILGPSGKTGLAFLRYSEAQIVAVIDRQCAGQSLPELTGIPQQVPIVASVAEALQFAPDILLIGIAPSGGVLPAEWLPEINQAVAAGLSVVNGLHAKLAPLITVPLTENQWIWDVRQEPKSVGAIASAAAAKLSCRRVLTVGTDMSVGKMSTSLELNRICLQRGLRSKFLATGQTGLMIGNEGIPLDAVRVDFAAGAVEQMVIK
;
A
#
# COMPACT_ATOMS: atom_id res chain seq x y z
N MET A 1 -3.72 5.91 -20.01
CA MET A 1 -3.76 7.10 -19.13
C MET A 1 -3.25 6.66 -17.78
N ASN A 2 -2.07 7.14 -17.38
CA ASN A 2 -1.53 6.87 -16.05
C ASN A 2 -2.55 7.37 -15.01
N LYS A 3 -3.19 6.46 -14.28
CA LYS A 3 -3.70 6.84 -12.97
C LYS A 3 -2.46 7.06 -12.13
N ASN A 4 -1.94 8.28 -12.11
CA ASN A 4 -0.95 8.67 -11.11
C ASN A 4 -1.61 8.42 -9.77
N TYR A 5 -1.21 7.35 -9.09
CA TYR A 5 -1.64 7.12 -7.73
C TYR A 5 -1.16 8.31 -6.92
N PRO A 6 -2.03 8.99 -6.14
CA PRO A 6 -1.70 10.24 -5.44
C PRO A 6 -0.41 10.15 -4.62
N ILE A 7 -0.08 8.95 -4.15
CA ILE A 7 1.08 8.64 -3.33
C ILE A 7 2.43 8.80 -4.02
N GLN A 8 2.51 8.63 -5.34
CA GLN A 8 3.79 8.63 -6.06
C GLN A 8 4.42 10.02 -6.21
N ASN A 9 3.62 11.09 -6.06
CA ASN A 9 4.06 12.47 -6.26
C ASN A 9 4.20 13.26 -4.95
N GLY A 10 3.99 12.63 -3.79
CA GLY A 10 4.02 13.30 -2.48
C GLY A 10 5.09 12.74 -1.55
N LYS A 11 5.43 13.51 -0.52
CA LYS A 11 6.27 13.07 0.59
C LYS A 11 5.47 12.22 1.56
N VAL A 12 5.95 11.02 1.83
CA VAL A 12 5.22 10.02 2.62
C VAL A 12 5.89 9.83 3.98
N ALA A 13 5.11 9.98 5.05
CA ALA A 13 5.43 9.44 6.37
C ALA A 13 4.67 8.12 6.58
N ILE A 14 5.33 7.11 7.14
CA ILE A 14 4.73 5.79 7.37
C ILE A 14 4.41 5.62 8.85
N LEU A 15 3.12 5.53 9.21
CA LEU A 15 2.68 5.15 10.55
C LEU A 15 2.95 3.65 10.77
N PHE A 16 3.93 3.33 11.62
CA PHE A 16 4.57 2.02 11.63
C PHE A 16 4.98 1.51 13.01
N HIS A 17 4.27 1.91 14.07
CA HIS A 17 4.49 1.41 15.42
C HIS A 17 4.47 -0.13 15.48
N GLU A 18 5.51 -0.70 16.09
CA GLU A 18 5.72 -2.15 16.21
C GLU A 18 5.87 -2.86 14.85
N GLY A 19 5.98 -2.11 13.76
CA GLY A 19 6.03 -2.64 12.41
C GLY A 19 7.43 -3.08 12.00
N ILE A 20 8.48 -2.41 12.47
CA ILE A 20 9.85 -2.70 12.04
C ILE A 20 10.31 -4.06 12.56
N LEU A 21 10.07 -4.31 13.85
CA LEU A 21 10.50 -5.54 14.53
C LEU A 21 9.37 -6.56 14.71
N GLY A 22 8.12 -6.17 14.46
CA GLY A 22 6.96 -7.02 14.70
C GLY A 22 6.45 -7.77 13.47
N PRO A 23 5.54 -8.75 13.66
CA PRO A 23 5.06 -9.63 12.60
C PRO A 23 4.07 -8.96 11.62
N SER A 24 3.49 -7.81 12.01
CA SER A 24 2.46 -7.09 11.25
C SER A 24 3.02 -6.06 10.26
N GLY A 25 4.35 -5.95 10.17
CA GLY A 25 5.07 -4.91 9.43
C GLY A 25 5.09 -5.03 7.91
N LYS A 26 4.52 -6.11 7.37
CA LYS A 26 4.69 -6.48 5.96
C LYS A 26 4.37 -5.35 4.96
N THR A 27 3.30 -4.59 5.20
CA THR A 27 2.88 -3.52 4.28
C THR A 27 3.92 -2.40 4.23
N GLY A 28 4.35 -1.88 5.39
CA GLY A 28 5.33 -0.81 5.50
C GLY A 28 6.71 -1.24 5.02
N LEU A 29 7.19 -2.44 5.41
CA LEU A 29 8.46 -2.98 4.93
C LEU A 29 8.49 -3.18 3.42
N ALA A 30 7.39 -3.64 2.82
CA ALA A 30 7.29 -3.78 1.38
C ALA A 30 7.24 -2.41 0.67
N PHE A 31 6.54 -1.42 1.25
CA PHE A 31 6.52 -0.07 0.73
C PHE A 31 7.91 0.57 0.76
N LEU A 32 8.62 0.47 1.89
CA LEU A 32 10.02 0.89 2.02
C LEU A 32 10.95 0.20 1.01
N ARG A 33 10.70 -1.08 0.68
CA ARG A 33 11.57 -1.84 -0.22
C ARG A 33 11.32 -1.56 -1.70
N TYR A 34 10.08 -1.33 -2.11
CA TYR A 34 9.67 -1.35 -3.52
C TYR A 34 9.01 -0.07 -4.02
N SER A 35 8.62 0.85 -3.14
CA SER A 35 8.00 2.12 -3.56
C SER A 35 9.04 3.07 -4.14
N GLU A 36 8.64 3.80 -5.17
CA GLU A 36 9.39 4.92 -5.75
C GLU A 36 8.98 6.27 -5.13
N ALA A 37 7.98 6.28 -4.24
CA ALA A 37 7.54 7.50 -3.55
C ALA A 37 8.66 8.07 -2.66
N GLN A 38 8.63 9.38 -2.42
CA GLN A 38 9.58 10.03 -1.53
C GLN A 38 9.20 9.76 -0.06
N ILE A 39 9.83 8.75 0.54
CA ILE A 39 9.61 8.42 1.96
C ILE A 39 10.49 9.34 2.81
N VAL A 40 9.85 10.15 3.67
CA VAL A 40 10.56 11.19 4.45
C VAL A 40 10.69 10.84 5.93
N ALA A 41 9.85 9.97 6.46
CA ALA A 41 9.92 9.50 7.85
C ALA A 41 9.24 8.14 8.04
N VAL A 42 9.76 7.33 8.95
CA VAL A 42 9.10 6.14 9.49
C VAL A 42 8.74 6.41 10.94
N ILE A 43 7.46 6.25 11.31
CA ILE A 43 6.98 6.52 12.66
C ILE A 43 6.91 5.20 13.42
N ASP A 44 7.91 4.92 14.25
CA ASP A 44 7.97 3.75 15.12
C ASP A 44 8.67 4.08 16.44
N ARG A 45 7.86 4.32 17.48
CA ARG A 45 8.26 4.56 18.88
C ARG A 45 9.35 3.62 19.40
N GLN A 46 9.35 2.34 19.03
CA GLN A 46 10.33 1.37 19.53
C GLN A 46 11.73 1.57 18.90
N CYS A 47 11.75 2.08 17.67
CA CYS A 47 12.94 2.15 16.84
C CYS A 47 13.40 3.60 16.59
N ALA A 48 12.77 4.59 17.24
CA ALA A 48 13.07 6.00 17.06
C ALA A 48 14.56 6.30 17.27
N GLY A 49 15.14 7.08 16.35
CA GLY A 49 16.57 7.44 16.34
C GLY A 49 17.53 6.32 15.89
N GLN A 50 17.05 5.10 15.63
CA GLN A 50 17.88 3.99 15.16
C GLN A 50 18.02 3.98 13.63
N SER A 51 18.94 3.15 13.13
CA SER A 51 19.24 3.00 11.71
C SER A 51 18.29 2.01 11.02
N LEU A 52 17.44 2.51 10.12
CA LEU A 52 16.52 1.68 9.34
C LEU A 52 17.25 0.58 8.52
N PRO A 53 18.37 0.87 7.82
CA PRO A 53 19.13 -0.17 7.11
C PRO A 53 19.68 -1.26 8.04
N GLU A 54 20.15 -0.91 9.23
CA GLU A 54 20.68 -1.90 10.19
C GLU A 54 19.57 -2.79 10.73
N LEU A 55 18.39 -2.24 11.00
CA LEU A 55 17.26 -2.99 11.53
C LEU A 55 16.58 -3.90 10.48
N THR A 56 16.55 -3.48 9.22
CA THR A 56 15.69 -4.11 8.19
C THR A 56 16.43 -4.68 6.98
N GLY A 57 17.70 -4.31 6.79
CA GLY A 57 18.46 -4.57 5.57
C GLY A 57 17.91 -3.84 4.33
N ILE A 58 16.98 -2.89 4.48
CA ILE A 58 16.48 -2.05 3.38
C ILE A 58 17.47 -0.88 3.20
N PRO A 59 18.08 -0.71 2.02
CA PRO A 59 19.11 0.31 1.79
C PRO A 59 18.52 1.71 1.59
N GLN A 60 17.67 2.16 2.53
CA GLN A 60 17.08 3.50 2.53
C GLN A 60 17.49 4.27 3.79
N GLN A 61 17.95 5.51 3.58
CA GLN A 61 18.32 6.42 4.67
C GLN A 61 17.12 7.31 5.02
N VAL A 62 16.16 6.72 5.74
CA VAL A 62 14.95 7.41 6.20
C VAL A 62 14.98 7.47 7.73
N PRO A 63 14.76 8.65 8.34
CA PRO A 63 14.74 8.77 9.80
C PRO A 63 13.57 7.99 10.40
N ILE A 64 13.84 7.30 11.51
CA ILE A 64 12.81 6.71 12.34
C ILE A 64 12.51 7.68 13.49
N VAL A 65 11.26 8.09 13.61
CA VAL A 65 10.77 9.04 14.62
C VAL A 65 9.73 8.38 15.53
N ALA A 66 9.50 8.96 16.71
CA ALA A 66 8.66 8.33 17.72
C ALA A 66 7.16 8.60 17.56
N SER A 67 6.76 9.60 16.76
CA SER A 67 5.36 10.02 16.63
C SER A 67 5.08 10.78 15.32
N VAL A 68 3.80 10.91 14.95
CA VAL A 68 3.36 11.82 13.88
C VAL A 68 3.87 13.24 14.10
N ALA A 69 3.86 13.76 15.34
CA ALA A 69 4.31 15.11 15.64
C ALA A 69 5.76 15.37 15.20
N GLU A 70 6.65 14.42 15.45
CA GLU A 70 8.04 14.48 15.01
C GLU A 70 8.17 14.32 13.49
N ALA A 71 7.37 13.44 12.89
CA ALA A 71 7.36 13.25 11.43
C ALA A 71 7.00 14.53 10.67
N LEU A 72 6.14 15.39 11.24
CA LEU A 72 5.76 16.66 10.62
C LEU A 72 6.95 17.60 10.36
N GLN A 73 8.06 17.47 11.11
CA GLN A 73 9.28 18.24 10.88
C GLN A 73 9.93 17.94 9.51
N PHE A 74 9.62 16.78 8.93
CA PHE A 74 10.09 16.35 7.62
C PHE A 74 9.14 16.75 6.48
N ALA A 75 8.10 17.55 6.79
CA ALA A 75 7.09 18.05 5.86
C ALA A 75 6.48 16.97 4.94
N PRO A 76 5.94 15.86 5.50
CA PRO A 76 5.17 14.90 4.72
C PRO A 76 3.85 15.52 4.21
N ASP A 77 3.45 15.13 3.00
CA ASP A 77 2.14 15.46 2.43
C ASP A 77 1.11 14.35 2.73
N ILE A 78 1.61 13.14 3.00
CA ILE A 78 0.80 11.92 3.07
C ILE A 78 1.23 11.08 4.28
N LEU A 79 0.26 10.65 5.08
CA LEU A 79 0.42 9.59 6.07
C LEU A 79 -0.03 8.25 5.49
N LEU A 80 0.88 7.28 5.40
CA LEU A 80 0.57 5.91 5.01
C LEU A 80 0.49 5.02 6.26
N ILE A 81 -0.61 4.29 6.43
CA ILE A 81 -0.74 3.28 7.49
C ILE A 81 0.04 2.03 7.06
N GLY A 82 1.20 1.82 7.69
CA GLY A 82 2.18 0.81 7.31
C GLY A 82 1.96 -0.58 7.90
N ILE A 83 1.09 -0.74 8.90
CA ILE A 83 0.78 -2.06 9.46
C ILE A 83 -0.53 -2.60 8.91
N ALA A 84 -0.68 -3.91 9.01
CA ALA A 84 -1.97 -4.56 8.91
C ALA A 84 -2.09 -5.58 10.05
N PRO A 85 -2.71 -5.22 11.19
CA PRO A 85 -2.89 -6.16 12.28
C PRO A 85 -3.83 -7.29 11.85
N SER A 86 -3.66 -8.47 12.46
CA SER A 86 -4.58 -9.60 12.27
C SER A 86 -6.02 -9.19 12.59
N GLY A 87 -6.94 -9.45 11.66
CA GLY A 87 -8.34 -9.01 11.76
C GLY A 87 -8.66 -7.66 11.12
N GLY A 88 -7.66 -6.87 10.72
CA GLY A 88 -7.86 -5.67 9.90
C GLY A 88 -8.54 -4.48 10.60
N VAL A 89 -8.58 -4.50 11.94
CA VAL A 89 -9.13 -3.42 12.77
C VAL A 89 -8.03 -2.41 13.09
N LEU A 90 -8.35 -1.12 13.02
CA LEU A 90 -7.45 -0.05 13.43
C LEU A 90 -7.30 -0.04 14.97
N PRO A 91 -6.08 -0.12 15.52
CA PRO A 91 -5.88 0.04 16.96
C PRO A 91 -6.37 1.42 17.44
N ALA A 92 -7.09 1.45 18.56
CA ALA A 92 -7.67 2.70 19.09
C ALA A 92 -6.62 3.77 19.38
N GLU A 93 -5.42 3.37 19.80
CA GLU A 93 -4.28 4.25 20.06
C GLU A 93 -3.77 5.00 18.82
N TRP A 94 -4.12 4.55 17.60
CA TRP A 94 -3.60 5.16 16.36
C TRP A 94 -4.51 6.25 15.83
N LEU A 95 -5.79 6.21 16.20
CA LEU A 95 -6.76 7.19 15.75
C LEU A 95 -6.39 8.63 16.16
N PRO A 96 -5.84 8.91 17.37
CA PRO A 96 -5.29 10.21 17.71
C PRO A 96 -4.18 10.68 16.76
N GLU A 97 -3.23 9.81 16.41
CA GLU A 97 -2.12 10.14 15.51
C GLU A 97 -2.60 10.41 14.08
N ILE A 98 -3.58 9.64 13.61
CA ILE A 98 -4.17 9.87 12.29
C ILE A 98 -4.93 11.20 12.28
N ASN A 99 -5.72 11.50 13.32
CA ASN A 99 -6.40 12.80 13.42
C ASN A 99 -5.40 13.95 13.50
N GLN A 100 -4.26 13.77 14.19
CA GLN A 100 -3.20 14.77 14.23
C GLN A 100 -2.60 15.02 12.84
N ALA A 101 -2.34 13.97 12.06
CA ALA A 101 -1.85 14.10 10.69
C ALA A 101 -2.85 14.83 9.79
N VAL A 102 -4.14 14.47 9.88
CA VAL A 102 -5.20 15.16 9.11
C VAL A 102 -5.32 16.62 9.54
N ALA A 103 -5.29 16.92 10.84
CA ALA A 103 -5.33 18.30 11.34
C ALA A 103 -4.12 19.13 10.87
N ALA A 104 -2.98 18.48 10.65
CA ALA A 104 -1.77 19.09 10.09
C ALA A 104 -1.77 19.23 8.56
N GLY A 105 -2.84 18.82 7.88
CA GLY A 105 -2.99 18.98 6.43
C GLY A 105 -2.59 17.77 5.57
N LEU A 106 -2.23 16.64 6.18
CA LEU A 106 -1.81 15.44 5.43
C LEU A 106 -3.01 14.69 4.85
N SER A 107 -2.83 14.11 3.68
CA SER A 107 -3.74 13.07 3.16
C SER A 107 -3.41 11.71 3.78
N VAL A 108 -4.35 10.77 3.79
CA VAL A 108 -4.15 9.46 4.45
C VAL A 108 -4.37 8.31 3.49
N VAL A 109 -3.44 7.35 3.50
CA VAL A 109 -3.57 6.07 2.80
C VAL A 109 -3.84 4.96 3.80
N ASN A 110 -5.04 4.38 3.73
CA ASN A 110 -5.50 3.35 4.63
C ASN A 110 -5.60 1.99 3.91
N GLY A 111 -4.73 1.05 4.30
CA GLY A 111 -4.77 -0.33 3.81
C GLY A 111 -5.73 -1.24 4.59
N LEU A 112 -6.33 -0.79 5.70
CA LEU A 112 -7.14 -1.66 6.56
C LEU A 112 -8.50 -1.98 5.93
N HIS A 113 -9.18 -3.01 6.47
CA HIS A 113 -10.57 -3.29 6.08
C HIS A 113 -11.54 -2.24 6.65
N ALA A 114 -11.26 -1.74 7.85
CA ALA A 114 -12.03 -0.65 8.44
C ALA A 114 -11.84 0.63 7.63
N LYS A 115 -12.96 1.25 7.20
CA LYS A 115 -12.93 2.56 6.55
C LYS A 115 -12.52 3.63 7.54
N LEU A 116 -11.66 4.53 7.10
CA LEU A 116 -11.13 5.57 7.99
C LEU A 116 -12.04 6.79 8.03
N ALA A 117 -12.68 7.17 6.91
CA ALA A 117 -13.51 8.37 6.84
C ALA A 117 -14.58 8.52 7.95
N PRO A 118 -15.28 7.46 8.40
CA PRO A 118 -16.24 7.56 9.52
C PRO A 118 -15.61 7.75 10.90
N LEU A 119 -14.31 7.49 11.05
CA LEU A 119 -13.58 7.52 12.32
C LEU A 119 -12.82 8.83 12.54
N ILE A 120 -12.53 9.57 11.45
CA ILE A 120 -11.85 10.85 11.52
C ILE A 120 -12.79 11.89 12.12
N THR A 121 -12.31 12.59 13.15
CA THR A 121 -13.07 13.59 13.90
C THR A 121 -12.76 15.02 13.46
N VAL A 122 -11.72 15.21 12.64
CA VAL A 122 -11.32 16.50 12.08
C VAL A 122 -11.75 16.63 10.62
N PRO A 123 -12.21 17.81 10.17
CA PRO A 123 -12.59 18.00 8.78
C PRO A 123 -11.37 17.94 7.85
N LEU A 124 -11.55 17.35 6.67
CA LEU A 124 -10.56 17.41 5.58
C LEU A 124 -10.64 18.80 4.92
N THR A 125 -9.49 19.37 4.60
CA THR A 125 -9.40 20.55 3.72
C THR A 125 -9.60 20.15 2.26
N GLU A 126 -9.79 21.13 1.36
CA GLU A 126 -10.06 20.89 -0.07
C GLU A 126 -8.98 20.07 -0.79
N ASN A 127 -7.73 20.14 -0.32
CA ASN A 127 -6.59 19.45 -0.92
C ASN A 127 -6.27 18.11 -0.25
N GLN A 128 -7.00 17.75 0.81
CA GLN A 128 -6.80 16.48 1.51
C GLN A 128 -7.74 15.41 1.01
N TRP A 129 -7.25 14.17 1.05
CA TRP A 129 -8.03 13.00 0.71
C TRP A 129 -7.72 11.85 1.67
N ILE A 130 -8.68 10.96 1.82
CA ILE A 130 -8.50 9.67 2.46
C ILE A 130 -8.69 8.60 1.39
N TRP A 131 -7.66 7.80 1.17
CA TRP A 131 -7.71 6.67 0.28
C TRP A 131 -7.81 5.38 1.09
N ASP A 132 -9.04 4.87 1.26
CA ASP A 132 -9.22 3.48 1.70
C ASP A 132 -8.94 2.56 0.51
N VAL A 133 -7.82 1.85 0.56
CA VAL A 133 -7.30 1.05 -0.55
C VAL A 133 -8.19 -0.17 -0.81
N ARG A 134 -8.79 -0.74 0.25
CA ARG A 134 -9.68 -1.90 0.22
C ARG A 134 -11.13 -1.55 -0.13
N GLN A 135 -11.32 -0.75 -1.17
CA GLN A 135 -12.64 -0.51 -1.74
C GLN A 135 -12.82 -1.33 -3.01
N GLU A 136 -13.91 -2.11 -3.06
CA GLU A 136 -14.32 -2.80 -4.29
C GLU A 136 -14.50 -1.76 -5.42
N PRO A 137 -13.83 -1.92 -6.57
CA PRO A 137 -13.96 -0.96 -7.66
C PRO A 137 -15.40 -0.93 -8.16
N LYS A 138 -15.98 0.27 -8.34
CA LYS A 138 -17.37 0.45 -8.82
C LYS A 138 -17.64 -0.22 -10.17
N SER A 139 -16.60 -0.48 -10.98
CA SER A 139 -16.71 -1.16 -12.27
C SER A 139 -16.91 -2.68 -12.14
N VAL A 140 -16.73 -3.24 -10.95
CA VAL A 140 -16.91 -4.66 -10.67
C VAL A 140 -18.41 -4.95 -10.54
N GLY A 141 -19.00 -5.39 -11.65
CA GLY A 141 -20.41 -5.83 -11.71
C GLY A 141 -20.66 -6.96 -12.69
N ALA A 142 -19.61 -7.49 -13.34
CA ALA A 142 -19.71 -8.57 -14.30
C ALA A 142 -19.09 -9.84 -13.72
N ILE A 143 -19.79 -10.97 -13.87
CA ILE A 143 -19.23 -12.30 -13.64
C ILE A 143 -18.22 -12.60 -14.75
N ALA A 144 -17.13 -13.30 -14.43
CA ALA A 144 -16.09 -13.62 -15.41
C ALA A 144 -16.63 -14.47 -16.57
N SER A 145 -16.10 -14.21 -17.76
CA SER A 145 -16.46 -14.89 -19.02
C SER A 145 -15.31 -15.69 -19.65
N ALA A 146 -14.15 -15.73 -18.96
CA ALA A 146 -12.88 -16.22 -19.47
C ALA A 146 -12.34 -15.46 -20.71
N ALA A 147 -12.72 -14.19 -20.88
CA ALA A 147 -12.24 -13.32 -21.96
C ALA A 147 -10.71 -13.19 -22.00
N ALA A 148 -10.05 -13.26 -20.84
CA ALA A 148 -8.59 -13.21 -20.74
C ALA A 148 -7.89 -14.38 -21.47
N ALA A 149 -8.58 -15.49 -21.74
CA ALA A 149 -8.03 -16.61 -22.51
C ALA A 149 -7.71 -16.24 -23.98
N LYS A 150 -8.37 -15.21 -24.52
CA LYS A 150 -8.20 -14.73 -25.90
C LYS A 150 -7.01 -13.78 -26.06
N LEU A 151 -6.35 -13.37 -24.97
CA LEU A 151 -5.21 -12.45 -25.02
C LEU A 151 -3.95 -13.15 -25.52
N SER A 152 -3.20 -12.46 -26.37
CA SER A 152 -1.91 -12.93 -26.92
C SER A 152 -0.72 -12.75 -25.96
N CYS A 153 -0.87 -11.94 -24.90
CA CYS A 153 0.19 -11.73 -23.91
C CYS A 153 0.36 -12.95 -22.99
N ARG A 154 1.57 -13.15 -22.44
CA ARG A 154 1.80 -14.13 -21.38
C ARG A 154 1.22 -13.60 -20.07
N ARG A 155 0.51 -14.47 -19.34
CA ARG A 155 -0.09 -14.18 -18.04
C ARG A 155 0.53 -15.11 -17.01
N VAL A 156 1.36 -14.56 -16.12
CA VAL A 156 2.11 -15.33 -15.12
C VAL A 156 1.49 -15.07 -13.76
N LEU A 157 0.99 -16.13 -13.11
CA LEU A 157 0.46 -16.06 -11.75
C LEU A 157 1.47 -16.73 -10.80
N THR A 158 1.96 -15.98 -9.81
CA THR A 158 2.74 -16.56 -8.71
C THR A 158 1.81 -17.18 -7.68
N VAL A 159 1.84 -18.49 -7.56
CA VAL A 159 1.21 -19.26 -6.47
C VAL A 159 2.24 -19.61 -5.41
N GLY A 160 1.79 -20.02 -4.22
CA GLY A 160 2.69 -20.36 -3.12
C GLY A 160 2.02 -21.33 -2.15
N THR A 161 2.84 -22.05 -1.39
CA THR A 161 2.39 -23.06 -0.42
C THR A 161 1.72 -22.46 0.81
N ASP A 162 1.92 -21.17 1.06
CA ASP A 162 1.31 -20.44 2.18
C ASP A 162 1.15 -18.94 1.84
N MET A 163 0.55 -18.17 2.75
CA MET A 163 0.50 -16.70 2.75
C MET A 163 1.85 -16.09 3.16
N SER A 164 2.11 -14.85 2.74
CA SER A 164 3.33 -14.10 3.11
C SER A 164 4.70 -14.73 2.76
N VAL A 165 4.75 -15.78 1.94
CA VAL A 165 6.00 -16.42 1.45
C VAL A 165 6.67 -15.75 0.24
N GLY A 166 6.41 -14.46 -0.01
CA GLY A 166 7.11 -13.72 -1.08
C GLY A 166 6.47 -13.75 -2.48
N LYS A 167 5.22 -14.21 -2.65
CA LYS A 167 4.52 -14.20 -3.96
C LYS A 167 4.58 -12.85 -4.69
N MET A 168 4.30 -11.76 -3.96
CA MET A 168 4.38 -10.40 -4.50
C MET A 168 5.82 -10.03 -4.88
N SER A 169 6.79 -10.30 -4.00
CA SER A 169 8.22 -10.04 -4.26
C SER A 169 8.69 -10.74 -5.54
N THR A 170 8.37 -12.03 -5.70
CA THR A 170 8.70 -12.77 -6.93
C THR A 170 8.09 -12.13 -8.17
N SER A 171 6.83 -11.71 -8.10
CA SER A 171 6.16 -11.06 -9.23
C SER A 171 6.79 -9.70 -9.58
N LEU A 172 7.16 -8.90 -8.58
CA LEU A 172 7.81 -7.59 -8.77
C LEU A 172 9.20 -7.76 -9.38
N GLU A 173 10.01 -8.70 -8.89
CA GLU A 173 11.36 -8.95 -9.41
C GLU A 173 11.32 -9.51 -10.84
N LEU A 174 10.38 -10.42 -11.14
CA LEU A 174 10.16 -10.89 -12.51
C LEU A 174 9.79 -9.74 -13.44
N ASN A 175 8.89 -8.85 -13.01
CA ASN A 175 8.51 -7.68 -13.79
C ASN A 175 9.71 -6.75 -14.02
N ARG A 176 10.48 -6.45 -12.97
CA ARG A 176 11.69 -5.62 -13.03
C ARG A 176 12.71 -6.19 -14.02
N ILE A 177 13.02 -7.48 -13.94
CA ILE A 177 13.98 -8.14 -14.84
C ILE A 177 13.47 -8.12 -16.29
N CYS A 178 12.17 -8.37 -16.51
CA CYS A 178 11.58 -8.27 -17.85
C CYS A 178 11.73 -6.86 -18.44
N LEU A 179 11.46 -5.82 -17.65
CA LEU A 179 11.64 -4.42 -18.06
C LEU A 179 13.11 -4.11 -18.37
N GLN A 180 14.05 -4.56 -17.52
CA GLN A 180 15.50 -4.40 -17.75
C GLN A 180 15.98 -5.09 -19.04
N ARG A 181 15.32 -6.17 -19.45
CA ARG A 181 15.57 -6.87 -20.72
C ARG A 181 14.87 -6.25 -21.92
N GLY A 182 14.20 -5.10 -21.75
CA GLY A 182 13.46 -4.41 -22.81
C GLY A 182 12.13 -5.06 -23.18
N LEU A 183 11.60 -5.98 -22.37
CA LEU A 183 10.29 -6.57 -22.59
C LEU A 183 9.18 -5.61 -22.13
N ARG A 184 8.07 -5.57 -22.88
CA ARG A 184 6.84 -4.94 -22.40
C ARG A 184 6.23 -5.80 -21.30
N SER A 185 6.47 -5.41 -20.05
CA SER A 185 6.01 -6.12 -18.86
C SER A 185 5.21 -5.19 -17.97
N LYS A 186 4.22 -5.75 -17.28
CA LYS A 186 3.39 -5.02 -16.32
C LYS A 186 3.08 -5.93 -15.13
N PHE A 187 3.30 -5.41 -13.93
CA PHE A 187 2.81 -6.03 -12.70
C PHE A 187 1.39 -5.54 -12.42
N LEU A 188 0.50 -6.47 -12.07
CA LEU A 188 -0.89 -6.19 -11.72
C LEU A 188 -1.13 -6.59 -10.26
N ALA A 189 -1.42 -5.60 -9.41
CA ALA A 189 -1.62 -5.81 -7.98
C ALA A 189 -2.97 -6.49 -7.70
N THR A 190 -2.96 -7.50 -6.82
CA THR A 190 -4.17 -8.19 -6.36
C THR A 190 -4.47 -7.93 -4.87
N GLY A 191 -3.72 -7.04 -4.23
CA GLY A 191 -3.87 -6.73 -2.82
C GLY A 191 -3.33 -5.34 -2.49
N GLN A 192 -3.67 -4.87 -1.28
CA GLN A 192 -3.42 -3.50 -0.81
C GLN A 192 -1.97 -3.05 -0.98
N THR A 193 -0.98 -3.88 -0.64
CA THR A 193 0.43 -3.47 -0.62
C THR A 193 0.92 -3.16 -2.02
N GLY A 194 0.53 -3.96 -3.02
CA GLY A 194 0.88 -3.71 -4.42
C GLY A 194 0.25 -2.40 -4.94
N LEU A 195 -1.00 -2.14 -4.55
CA LEU A 195 -1.70 -0.88 -4.87
C LEU A 195 -1.02 0.32 -4.21
N MET A 196 -0.70 0.22 -2.91
CA MET A 196 -0.07 1.28 -2.14
C MET A 196 1.32 1.64 -2.69
N ILE A 197 2.10 0.66 -3.15
CA ILE A 197 3.38 0.89 -3.87
C ILE A 197 3.17 1.72 -5.15
N GLY A 198 1.94 1.82 -5.67
CA GLY A 198 1.59 2.61 -6.85
C GLY A 198 1.35 1.77 -8.10
N ASN A 199 1.19 0.45 -7.96
CA ASN A 199 0.88 -0.41 -9.10
C ASN A 199 -0.62 -0.39 -9.40
N GLU A 200 -0.95 -0.55 -10.69
CA GLU A 200 -2.33 -0.79 -11.10
C GLU A 200 -2.85 -2.12 -10.55
N GLY A 201 -4.12 -2.13 -10.12
CA GLY A 201 -4.77 -3.40 -9.79
C GLY A 201 -6.06 -3.28 -9.00
N ILE A 202 -6.33 -4.30 -8.19
CA ILE A 202 -7.53 -4.45 -7.37
C ILE A 202 -7.21 -4.98 -5.97
N PRO A 203 -7.95 -4.57 -4.92
CA PRO A 203 -7.89 -5.18 -3.60
C PRO A 203 -8.77 -6.44 -3.57
N LEU A 204 -8.29 -7.54 -4.16
CA LEU A 204 -9.13 -8.72 -4.44
C LEU A 204 -9.80 -9.32 -3.20
N ASP A 205 -9.14 -9.23 -2.04
CA ASP A 205 -9.66 -9.71 -0.75
C ASP A 205 -10.84 -8.89 -0.20
N ALA A 206 -11.11 -7.71 -0.77
CA ALA A 206 -12.24 -6.86 -0.44
C ALA A 206 -13.36 -6.92 -1.50
N VAL A 207 -13.21 -7.74 -2.54
CA VAL A 207 -14.21 -7.93 -3.59
C VAL A 207 -15.17 -9.06 -3.19
N ARG A 208 -16.47 -8.86 -3.43
CA ARG A 208 -17.50 -9.89 -3.20
C ARG A 208 -17.22 -11.12 -4.07
N VAL A 209 -17.47 -12.30 -3.48
CA VAL A 209 -17.08 -13.60 -4.05
C VAL A 209 -17.55 -13.78 -5.50
N ASP A 210 -18.82 -13.48 -5.80
CA ASP A 210 -19.41 -13.63 -7.15
C ASP A 210 -18.67 -12.82 -8.23
N PHE A 211 -18.02 -11.73 -7.84
CA PHE A 211 -17.34 -10.83 -8.77
C PHE A 211 -15.81 -10.91 -8.70
N ALA A 212 -15.25 -11.74 -7.82
CA ALA A 212 -13.79 -11.85 -7.64
C ALA A 212 -13.07 -12.21 -8.95
N ALA A 213 -13.55 -13.24 -9.66
CA ALA A 213 -12.98 -13.63 -10.94
C ALA A 213 -13.18 -12.54 -12.02
N GLY A 214 -14.35 -11.89 -12.02
CA GLY A 214 -14.66 -10.82 -12.97
C GLY A 214 -13.79 -9.58 -12.76
N ALA A 215 -13.49 -9.24 -11.51
CA ALA A 215 -12.57 -8.14 -11.18
C ALA A 215 -11.16 -8.40 -11.70
N VAL A 216 -10.64 -9.63 -11.52
CA VAL A 216 -9.35 -10.03 -12.09
C VAL A 216 -9.38 -9.99 -13.61
N GLU A 217 -10.43 -10.52 -14.24
CA GLU A 217 -10.58 -10.52 -15.70
C GLU A 217 -10.56 -9.08 -16.26
N GLN A 218 -11.36 -8.16 -15.68
CA GLN A 218 -11.40 -6.76 -16.08
C GLN A 218 -10.05 -6.04 -15.96
N MET A 219 -9.25 -6.40 -14.96
CA MET A 219 -7.91 -5.86 -14.76
C MET A 219 -6.94 -6.38 -15.84
N VAL A 220 -7.06 -7.65 -16.22
CA VAL A 220 -6.13 -8.32 -17.14
C VAL A 220 -6.39 -8.00 -18.62
N ILE A 221 -7.64 -7.70 -19.01
CA ILE A 221 -8.00 -7.42 -20.41
C ILE A 221 -7.76 -5.97 -20.86
N LYS A 222 -7.35 -5.08 -19.95
CA LYS A 222 -6.99 -3.69 -20.24
C LYS A 222 -5.57 -3.56 -20.75
#